data_AF-K0VNC8-F1
#
_entry.id   AF-K0VNC8-F1
#
_cell.length_a   1.000
_cell.length_b   1.000
_cell.length_c   1.000
_cell.angle_alpha   90.00
_cell.angle_beta   90.00
_cell.angle_gamma   90.00
#
_symmetry.space_group_name_H-M   'P 1'
#
loop_
_entity.id
_entity.type
_entity.pdbx_description
1 polymer ?
#
loop_
_entity_poly.entity_id
_entity_poly.type
_entity_poly.pdbx_seq_one_letter_code
_entity_poly.pdbx_strand_id
1 'polypeptide(L)'
;TKAGADDEAAKQQVAEILTSLDYGKDGYFFVYDYDGNNIVHPRQSFRHGHNWLDLTDPDGDKVIAELIATAKAGGGLHQYKWQKPSTGQIADKLSFVVSLDKWHWVVGTGVYLDDVFAQSAAANEVMRANIKRTFVIVALIAVPSVIVVFTTCMLLTFHERRMADSRLKELTQRVIDTQEEERARLARELHDGISQNLVGVRYAMDLAG
;
A
#
# COMPACT_ATOMS: atom_id res chain seq x y z
N THR A 1 -27.65 -3.01 41.19
CA THR A 1 -27.71 -2.38 42.53
C THR A 1 -28.37 -1.03 42.40
N LYS A 2 -29.54 -0.83 43.04
CA LYS A 2 -30.32 0.42 42.99
C LYS A 2 -29.79 1.40 44.05
N ALA A 3 -28.61 1.99 43.83
CA ALA A 3 -28.22 3.18 44.61
C ALA A 3 -29.26 4.30 44.36
N GLY A 4 -29.47 5.24 45.29
CA GLY A 4 -30.30 6.44 45.08
C GLY A 4 -29.55 7.55 44.33
N ALA A 5 -30.22 8.66 43.99
CA ALA A 5 -29.53 9.86 43.50
C ALA A 5 -28.71 10.56 44.63
N ASP A 6 -29.16 10.40 45.88
CA ASP A 6 -28.53 10.98 47.10
C ASP A 6 -27.73 9.95 47.91
N ASP A 7 -27.33 8.85 47.28
CA ASP A 7 -26.54 7.81 47.94
C ASP A 7 -25.06 8.21 47.97
N GLU A 8 -24.70 8.99 48.99
CA GLU A 8 -23.33 9.48 49.19
C GLU A 8 -22.32 8.34 49.39
N ALA A 9 -22.74 7.22 49.98
CA ALA A 9 -21.88 6.04 50.12
C ALA A 9 -21.57 5.43 48.74
N ALA A 10 -22.57 5.32 47.86
CA ALA A 10 -22.35 4.85 46.49
C ALA A 10 -21.52 5.83 45.66
N LYS A 11 -21.74 7.14 45.79
CA LYS A 11 -20.92 8.17 45.12
C LYS A 11 -19.46 8.07 45.54
N GLN A 12 -19.20 7.98 46.85
CA GLN A 12 -17.86 7.85 47.40
C GLN A 12 -17.18 6.57 46.90
N GLN A 13 -17.88 5.43 46.91
CA GLN A 13 -17.35 4.16 46.42
C GLN A 13 -16.99 4.23 44.92
N VAL A 14 -17.84 4.86 44.09
CA VAL A 14 -17.53 5.04 42.67
C VAL A 14 -16.35 5.99 42.47
N ALA A 15 -16.27 7.08 43.23
CA ALA A 15 -15.16 8.01 43.17
C ALA A 15 -13.83 7.33 43.52
N GLU A 16 -13.81 6.47 44.55
CA GLU A 16 -12.63 5.67 44.92
C GLU A 16 -12.22 4.69 43.82
N ILE A 17 -13.18 3.97 43.24
CA ILE A 17 -12.92 3.07 42.12
C ILE A 17 -12.30 3.85 40.95
N LEU A 18 -12.93 4.94 40.52
CA LEU A 18 -12.45 5.76 39.39
C LEU A 18 -11.07 6.39 39.67
N THR A 19 -10.77 6.72 40.93
CA THR A 19 -9.46 7.21 41.34
C THR A 19 -8.38 6.13 41.19
N SER A 20 -8.73 4.87 41.46
CA SER A 20 -7.81 3.73 41.36
C SER A 20 -7.61 3.19 39.93
N LEU A 21 -8.47 3.57 38.99
CA LEU A 21 -8.41 3.09 37.61
C LEU A 21 -7.44 3.94 36.78
N ASP A 22 -6.25 3.39 36.56
CA ASP A 22 -5.27 3.86 35.59
C ASP A 22 -5.01 2.81 34.50
N TYR A 23 -4.53 3.29 33.35
CA TYR A 23 -4.14 2.40 32.25
C TYR A 23 -3.00 3.01 31.44
N GLY A 24 -2.08 2.16 31.01
CA GLY A 24 -0.85 2.62 30.39
C GLY A 24 -0.05 3.56 31.31
N LYS A 25 0.77 4.42 30.73
CA LYS A 25 1.63 5.34 31.50
C LYS A 25 0.87 6.59 31.99
N ASP A 26 0.03 7.13 31.11
CA ASP A 26 -0.59 8.45 31.25
C ASP A 26 -2.13 8.43 31.20
N GLY A 27 -2.75 7.25 31.09
CA GLY A 27 -4.21 7.08 31.07
C GLY A 27 -4.81 7.09 32.47
N TYR A 28 -5.95 7.77 32.62
CA TYR A 28 -6.71 7.89 33.86
C TYR A 28 -8.15 8.31 33.59
N PHE A 29 -9.03 8.08 34.57
CA PHE A 29 -10.38 8.61 34.59
C PHE A 29 -10.44 9.93 35.39
N PHE A 30 -11.32 10.82 34.97
CA PHE A 30 -11.61 12.07 35.68
C PHE A 30 -13.12 12.29 35.77
N VAL A 31 -13.54 12.99 36.83
CA VAL A 31 -14.95 13.29 37.07
C VAL A 31 -15.10 14.75 37.47
N TYR A 32 -16.04 15.43 36.83
CA TYR A 32 -16.54 16.75 37.22
C TYR A 32 -18.05 16.67 37.42
N ASP A 33 -18.62 17.51 38.26
CA ASP A 33 -20.07 17.77 38.19
C ASP A 33 -20.42 18.74 37.06
N TYR A 34 -21.72 18.95 36.84
CA TYR A 34 -22.23 19.87 35.82
C TYR A 34 -21.92 21.35 36.07
N ASP A 35 -21.59 21.71 37.30
CA ASP A 35 -21.20 23.07 37.65
C ASP A 35 -19.69 23.31 37.43
N GLY A 36 -18.93 22.25 37.13
CA GLY A 36 -17.49 22.30 36.87
C GLY A 36 -16.63 22.06 38.11
N ASN A 37 -17.19 21.59 39.22
CA ASN A 37 -16.40 21.18 40.38
C ASN A 37 -15.78 19.81 40.13
N ASN A 38 -14.49 19.69 40.44
CA ASN A 38 -13.80 18.41 40.28
C ASN A 38 -14.11 17.45 41.43
N ILE A 39 -14.44 16.21 41.08
CA ILE A 39 -14.74 15.13 42.03
C ILE A 39 -13.62 14.09 42.03
N VAL A 40 -13.12 13.74 40.85
CA VAL A 40 -12.03 12.77 40.70
C VAL A 40 -11.00 13.31 39.72
N HIS A 41 -9.74 13.35 40.13
CA HIS A 41 -8.60 13.56 39.24
C HIS A 41 -7.32 12.94 39.82
N PRO A 42 -7.04 11.65 39.59
CA PRO A 42 -5.98 10.92 40.30
C PRO A 42 -4.57 11.46 40.04
N ARG A 43 -4.36 12.12 38.90
CA ARG A 43 -3.05 12.72 38.54
C ARG A 43 -2.87 14.16 39.03
N GLN A 44 -3.92 14.83 39.51
CA GLN A 44 -3.91 16.25 39.92
C GLN A 44 -4.88 16.44 41.08
N SER A 45 -4.55 15.84 42.24
CA SER A 45 -5.41 15.83 43.43
C SER A 45 -5.76 17.22 43.97
N PHE A 46 -4.93 18.24 43.70
CA PHE A 46 -5.20 19.64 44.09
C PHE A 46 -6.49 20.21 43.46
N ARG A 47 -7.03 19.59 42.41
CA ARG A 47 -8.25 20.05 41.76
C ARG A 47 -9.51 19.72 42.55
N HIS A 48 -9.48 18.68 43.37
CA HIS A 48 -10.63 18.15 44.06
C HIS A 48 -11.35 19.24 44.88
N GLY A 49 -12.67 19.31 44.76
CA GLY A 49 -13.53 20.27 45.47
C GLY A 49 -13.46 21.71 44.96
N HIS A 50 -12.68 22.00 43.91
CA HIS A 50 -12.60 23.32 43.31
C HIS A 50 -13.32 23.36 41.97
N ASN A 51 -13.84 24.54 41.63
CA ASN A 51 -14.46 24.80 40.35
C ASN A 51 -13.41 25.13 39.28
N TRP A 52 -13.52 24.48 38.13
CA TRP A 52 -12.60 24.66 37.00
C TRP A 52 -13.34 24.99 35.70
N LEU A 53 -14.59 25.46 35.77
CA LEU A 53 -15.41 25.73 34.60
C LEU A 53 -14.77 26.78 33.68
N ASP A 54 -14.09 27.77 34.25
CA ASP A 54 -13.40 28.84 33.53
C ASP A 54 -11.97 28.46 33.11
N LEU A 55 -11.54 27.22 33.34
CA LEU A 55 -10.22 26.76 32.92
C LEU A 55 -10.11 26.84 31.40
N THR A 56 -9.15 27.63 30.96
CA THR A 56 -8.85 27.81 29.54
C THR A 56 -7.47 27.23 29.25
N ASP A 57 -7.34 26.45 28.19
CA ASP A 57 -6.06 25.94 27.74
C ASP A 57 -5.24 27.01 26.97
N PRO A 58 -3.98 26.75 26.60
CA PRO A 58 -3.15 27.71 25.86
C PRO A 58 -3.70 28.14 24.49
N ASP A 59 -4.61 27.37 23.89
CA ASP A 59 -5.22 27.66 22.59
C ASP A 59 -6.55 28.40 22.72
N GLY A 60 -7.01 28.66 23.95
CA GLY A 60 -8.27 29.35 24.23
C GLY A 60 -9.46 28.41 24.45
N ASP A 61 -9.26 27.10 24.51
CA ASP A 61 -10.33 26.12 24.72
C ASP A 61 -10.80 26.14 26.18
N LYS A 62 -12.12 26.29 26.40
CA LYS A 62 -12.73 26.20 27.73
C LYS A 62 -12.95 24.74 28.12
N VAL A 63 -11.85 24.06 28.42
CA VAL A 63 -11.78 22.60 28.52
C VAL A 63 -12.93 21.98 29.32
N ILE A 64 -13.16 22.45 30.56
CA ILE A 64 -14.15 21.82 31.43
C ILE A 64 -15.58 22.12 30.97
N ALA A 65 -15.84 23.34 30.50
CA ALA A 65 -17.14 23.73 29.98
C ALA A 65 -17.51 22.91 28.72
N GLU A 66 -16.57 22.74 27.78
CA GLU A 66 -16.78 21.98 26.55
C GLU A 66 -16.95 20.47 26.82
N LEU A 67 -16.19 19.91 27.77
CA LEU A 67 -16.37 18.52 28.20
C LEU A 67 -17.77 18.31 28.81
N ILE A 68 -18.24 19.25 29.64
CA ILE A 68 -19.59 19.18 30.23
C ILE A 68 -20.66 19.32 29.16
N ALA A 69 -20.51 20.27 28.23
CA ALA A 69 -21.45 20.45 27.12
C ALA A 69 -21.55 19.19 26.24
N THR A 70 -20.39 18.61 25.89
CA THR A 70 -20.30 17.37 25.10
C THR A 70 -20.96 16.18 25.81
N ALA A 71 -20.69 16.02 27.11
CA ALA A 71 -21.30 14.98 27.90
C ALA A 71 -22.84 15.12 27.97
N LYS A 72 -23.33 16.35 28.16
CA LYS A 72 -24.77 16.64 28.22
C LYS A 72 -25.49 16.48 26.87
N ALA A 73 -24.76 16.57 25.77
CA ALA A 73 -25.29 16.34 24.42
C ALA A 73 -25.45 14.85 24.04
N GLY A 74 -25.20 13.92 24.97
CA GLY A 74 -25.27 12.47 24.75
C GLY A 74 -23.91 11.77 24.77
N GLY A 75 -22.84 12.49 25.13
CA GLY A 75 -21.48 11.99 25.16
C GLY A 75 -20.77 12.12 23.83
N GLY A 76 -19.43 12.12 23.87
CA GLY A 76 -18.64 12.39 22.68
C GLY A 76 -17.16 12.57 22.96
N LEU A 77 -16.43 12.86 21.88
CA LEU A 77 -15.00 13.16 21.90
C LEU A 77 -14.78 14.67 21.96
N HIS A 78 -13.78 15.09 22.74
CA HIS A 78 -13.28 16.47 22.76
C HIS A 78 -11.75 16.46 22.79
N GLN A 79 -11.12 17.30 21.96
CA GLN A 79 -9.67 17.45 21.88
C GLN A 79 -9.26 18.79 22.47
N TYR A 80 -8.27 18.78 23.36
CA TYR A 80 -7.79 19.97 24.06
C TYR A 80 -6.35 19.78 24.54
N LYS A 81 -5.69 20.85 24.96
CA LYS A 81 -4.35 20.77 25.53
C LYS A 81 -4.39 20.51 27.03
N TRP A 82 -3.63 19.50 27.46
CA TRP A 82 -3.56 19.14 28.88
C TRP A 82 -2.15 18.76 29.32
N GLN A 83 -1.86 18.94 30.60
CA GLN A 83 -0.59 18.51 31.18
C GLN A 83 -0.52 16.97 31.16
N LYS A 84 0.53 16.43 30.56
CA LYS A 84 0.82 14.99 30.54
C LYS A 84 1.50 14.57 31.85
N PRO A 85 0.96 13.60 32.61
CA PRO A 85 1.50 13.23 33.92
C PRO A 85 2.97 12.82 33.91
N SER A 86 3.39 12.05 32.90
CA SER A 86 4.74 11.50 32.85
C SER A 86 5.84 12.50 32.50
N THR A 87 5.51 13.59 31.82
CA THR A 87 6.48 14.62 31.39
C THR A 87 6.28 15.96 32.07
N GLY A 88 5.09 16.21 32.64
CA GLY A 88 4.68 17.50 33.17
C GLY A 88 4.47 18.58 32.09
N GLN A 89 4.59 18.25 30.81
CA GLN A 89 4.45 19.18 29.69
C GLN A 89 3.02 19.20 29.16
N ILE A 90 2.64 20.31 28.53
CA ILE A 90 1.36 20.42 27.83
C ILE A 90 1.42 19.65 26.51
N ALA A 91 0.45 18.79 26.26
CA ALA A 91 0.31 18.00 25.04
C ALA A 91 -1.16 17.93 24.61
N ASP A 92 -1.40 17.60 23.34
CA ASP A 92 -2.75 17.38 22.82
C ASP A 92 -3.34 16.09 23.38
N LYS A 93 -4.49 16.23 24.03
CA LYS A 93 -5.26 15.13 24.62
C LYS A 93 -6.61 15.01 23.92
N LEU A 94 -6.97 13.81 23.53
CA LEU A 94 -8.30 13.47 23.04
C LEU A 94 -9.02 12.66 24.11
N SER A 95 -10.11 13.20 24.64
CA SER A 95 -10.91 12.55 25.67
C SER A 95 -12.30 12.18 25.16
N PHE A 96 -12.83 11.06 25.62
CA PHE A 96 -14.23 10.70 25.52
C PHE A 96 -14.92 10.98 26.85
N VAL A 97 -16.09 11.63 26.80
CA VAL A 97 -16.88 11.98 27.97
C VAL A 97 -18.31 11.49 27.84
N VAL A 98 -18.89 11.11 28.98
CA VAL A 98 -20.29 10.71 29.10
C VAL A 98 -20.91 11.33 30.34
N SER A 99 -22.21 11.59 30.27
CA SER A 99 -22.97 12.01 31.43
C SER A 99 -23.46 10.82 32.25
N LEU A 100 -23.34 10.96 33.56
CA LEU A 100 -24.04 10.14 34.55
C LEU A 100 -25.11 11.02 35.19
N ASP A 101 -26.21 11.21 34.45
CA ASP A 101 -27.26 12.21 34.75
C ASP A 101 -27.81 12.10 36.16
N LYS A 102 -27.92 10.88 36.69
CA LYS A 102 -28.43 10.62 38.04
C LYS A 102 -27.67 11.37 39.14
N TRP A 103 -26.38 11.60 38.95
CA TRP A 103 -25.52 12.32 39.90
C TRP A 103 -25.08 13.68 39.36
N HIS A 104 -25.55 14.08 38.17
CA HIS A 104 -25.07 15.25 37.44
C HIS A 104 -23.55 15.24 37.28
N TRP A 105 -22.98 14.06 37.03
CA TRP A 105 -21.54 13.88 36.84
C TRP A 105 -21.20 13.74 35.37
N VAL A 106 -20.04 14.24 35.00
CA VAL A 106 -19.37 14.00 33.74
C VAL A 106 -18.18 13.12 34.02
N VAL A 107 -18.20 11.92 33.46
CA VAL A 107 -17.11 10.96 33.57
C VAL A 107 -16.36 10.96 32.25
N GLY A 108 -15.05 11.16 32.32
CA GLY A 108 -14.21 11.24 31.14
C GLY A 108 -12.93 10.44 31.27
N THR A 109 -12.40 10.06 30.12
CA THR A 109 -11.08 9.44 30.00
C THR A 109 -10.49 9.78 28.64
N GLY A 110 -9.17 9.65 28.47
CA GLY A 110 -8.54 10.09 27.23
C GLY A 110 -7.12 9.60 27.03
N VAL A 111 -6.61 9.88 25.85
CA VAL A 111 -5.25 9.53 25.40
C VAL A 111 -4.54 10.78 24.90
N TYR A 112 -3.22 10.83 25.09
CA TYR A 112 -2.39 11.88 24.52
C TYR A 112 -2.02 11.50 23.08
N LEU A 113 -2.22 12.42 22.15
CA LEU A 113 -2.06 12.15 20.72
C LEU A 113 -0.60 11.91 20.33
N ASP A 114 0.35 12.51 21.06
CA ASP A 114 1.78 12.28 20.86
C ASP A 114 2.18 10.81 21.03
N ASP A 115 1.60 10.11 22.01
CA ASP A 115 1.82 8.67 22.23
C ASP A 115 1.26 7.83 21.08
N VAL A 116 0.10 8.21 20.54
CA VAL A 116 -0.53 7.54 19.41
C VAL A 116 0.30 7.73 18.15
N PHE A 117 0.76 8.96 17.89
CA PHE A 117 1.61 9.27 16.74
C PHE A 117 2.96 8.58 16.84
N ALA A 118 3.61 8.56 18.02
CA ALA A 118 4.88 7.88 18.22
C ALA A 118 4.78 6.36 17.94
N GLN A 119 3.71 5.72 18.41
CA GLN A 119 3.45 4.30 18.11
C GLN A 119 3.17 4.08 16.62
N SER A 120 2.41 4.96 15.98
CA SER A 120 2.14 4.87 14.53
C SER A 120 3.40 5.07 13.69
N ALA A 121 4.30 5.98 14.09
CA ALA A 121 5.55 6.25 13.38
C ALA A 121 6.49 5.04 13.48
N ALA A 122 6.64 4.46 14.67
CA ALA A 122 7.41 3.24 14.87
C ALA A 122 6.83 2.05 14.06
N ALA A 123 5.50 1.90 14.03
CA ALA A 123 4.85 0.88 13.20
C ALA A 123 5.07 1.12 11.69
N ASN A 124 5.04 2.37 11.25
CA ASN A 124 5.27 2.75 9.85
C ASN A 124 6.72 2.51 9.42
N GLU A 125 7.71 2.70 10.29
CA GLU A 125 9.11 2.42 10.00
C GLU A 125 9.37 0.92 9.81
N VAL A 126 8.82 0.08 10.70
CA VAL A 126 8.90 -1.39 10.57
C VAL A 126 8.22 -1.85 9.28
N MET A 127 7.05 -1.30 8.97
CA MET A 127 6.33 -1.62 7.72
C MET A 127 7.12 -1.22 6.48
N ARG A 128 7.70 -0.01 6.46
CA ARG A 128 8.54 0.46 5.34
C ARG A 128 9.79 -0.40 5.15
N ALA A 129 10.42 -0.85 6.23
CA ALA A 129 11.58 -1.73 6.16
C ALA A 129 11.21 -3.09 5.55
N ASN A 130 10.08 -3.68 5.96
CA ASN A 130 9.60 -4.94 5.41
C ASN A 130 9.19 -4.83 3.93
N ILE A 131 8.57 -3.73 3.52
CA ILE A 131 8.23 -3.47 2.12
C ILE A 131 9.50 -3.37 1.27
N LYS A 132 10.50 -2.58 1.70
CA LYS A 132 11.76 -2.45 0.95
C LYS A 132 12.48 -3.80 0.80
N ARG A 133 12.55 -4.59 1.86
CA ARG A 133 13.18 -5.92 1.83
C ARG A 133 12.46 -6.86 0.85
N THR A 134 11.13 -6.89 0.91
CA THR A 134 10.31 -7.72 0.01
C THR A 134 10.47 -7.28 -1.44
N PHE A 135 10.47 -5.97 -1.71
CA PHE A 135 10.69 -5.42 -3.04
C PHE A 135 12.06 -5.83 -3.62
N VAL A 136 13.13 -5.75 -2.82
CA VAL A 136 14.48 -6.17 -3.25
C VAL A 136 14.52 -7.66 -3.57
N ILE A 137 13.92 -8.52 -2.74
CA ILE A 137 13.86 -9.97 -2.98
C ILE A 137 13.10 -10.27 -4.28
N VAL A 138 11.94 -9.65 -4.48
CA VAL A 138 11.15 -9.84 -5.70
C VAL A 138 11.92 -9.37 -6.93
N ALA A 139 12.58 -8.21 -6.87
CA ALA A 139 13.40 -7.70 -7.97
C ALA A 139 14.57 -8.65 -8.32
N LEU A 140 15.24 -9.21 -7.30
CA LEU A 140 16.34 -10.15 -7.47
C LEU A 140 15.92 -11.48 -8.10
N ILE A 141 14.65 -11.86 -8.02
CA ILE A 141 14.14 -13.10 -8.63
C ILE A 141 13.52 -12.80 -10.00
N ALA A 142 12.66 -11.79 -10.08
CA ALA A 142 11.88 -11.49 -11.28
C ALA A 142 12.77 -11.03 -12.44
N VAL A 143 13.72 -10.13 -12.19
CA VAL A 143 14.60 -9.58 -13.24
C VAL A 143 15.43 -10.68 -13.92
N PRO A 144 16.20 -11.51 -13.19
CA PRO A 144 16.94 -12.59 -13.85
C PRO A 144 16.03 -13.63 -14.49
N SER A 145 14.85 -13.92 -13.92
CA SER A 145 13.89 -14.83 -14.56
C SER A 145 13.45 -14.32 -15.93
N VAL A 146 13.12 -13.03 -16.04
CA VAL A 146 12.75 -12.39 -17.32
C VAL A 146 13.93 -12.41 -18.30
N ILE A 147 15.15 -12.12 -17.83
CA ILE A 147 16.36 -12.17 -18.66
C ILE A 147 16.61 -13.58 -19.19
N VAL A 148 16.47 -14.62 -18.36
CA VAL A 148 16.65 -16.02 -18.77
C VAL A 148 15.62 -16.43 -19.83
N VAL A 149 14.35 -16.08 -19.63
CA VAL A 149 13.30 -16.36 -20.62
C VAL A 149 13.57 -15.64 -21.93
N PHE A 150 13.93 -14.36 -21.87
CA PHE A 150 14.24 -13.55 -23.04
C PHE A 150 15.44 -14.09 -23.83
N THR A 151 16.55 -14.38 -23.13
CA THR A 151 17.77 -14.91 -23.76
C THR A 151 17.55 -16.29 -24.37
N THR A 152 16.78 -17.15 -23.72
CA THR A 152 16.43 -18.47 -24.24
C THR A 152 15.58 -18.36 -25.50
N CYS A 153 14.57 -17.50 -25.49
CA CYS A 153 13.73 -17.24 -26.67
C CYS A 153 14.55 -16.66 -27.85
N MET A 154 15.48 -15.74 -27.54
CA MET A 154 16.37 -15.15 -28.54
C MET A 154 17.32 -16.18 -29.16
N LEU A 155 17.86 -17.11 -28.36
CA LEU A 155 18.73 -18.18 -28.87
C LEU A 155 17.97 -19.16 -29.78
N LEU A 156 16.76 -19.55 -29.40
CA LEU A 156 15.92 -20.44 -30.20
C LEU A 156 15.58 -19.81 -31.56
N THR A 157 15.11 -18.56 -31.54
CA THR A 157 14.76 -17.85 -32.78
C THR A 157 15.97 -17.62 -33.69
N PHE A 158 17.16 -17.36 -33.13
CA PHE A 158 18.38 -17.23 -33.91
C PHE A 158 18.80 -18.56 -34.56
N HIS A 159 18.70 -19.67 -33.82
CA HIS A 159 18.99 -21.01 -34.35
C HIS A 159 18.03 -21.40 -35.47
N GLU A 160 16.74 -21.16 -35.30
CA GLU A 160 15.73 -21.43 -36.34
C GLU A 160 15.98 -20.61 -37.61
N ARG A 161 16.26 -19.30 -37.47
CA ARG A 161 16.58 -18.44 -38.62
C ARG A 161 17.82 -18.93 -39.37
N ARG A 162 18.88 -19.30 -38.64
CA ARG A 162 20.12 -19.79 -39.26
C ARG A 162 19.91 -21.11 -40.02
N MET A 163 19.05 -21.98 -39.51
CA MET A 163 18.66 -23.24 -40.18
C MET A 163 17.77 -22.99 -41.39
N ALA A 164 16.88 -22.00 -41.34
CA ALA A 164 16.03 -21.64 -42.47
C ALA A 164 16.85 -21.05 -43.62
N ASP A 165 17.80 -20.16 -43.32
CA ASP A 165 18.67 -19.53 -44.32
C ASP A 165 19.56 -20.54 -45.05
N SER A 166 20.10 -21.54 -44.34
CA SER A 166 20.92 -22.59 -44.97
C SER A 166 20.11 -23.47 -45.93
N ARG A 167 18.88 -23.84 -45.54
CA ARG A 167 17.95 -24.60 -46.40
C ARG A 167 17.49 -23.80 -47.61
N LEU A 168 17.23 -22.51 -47.43
CA LEU A 168 16.84 -21.62 -48.53
C LEU A 168 17.97 -21.51 -49.58
N LYS A 169 19.22 -21.36 -49.11
CA LYS A 169 20.39 -21.35 -49.99
C LYS A 169 20.54 -22.66 -50.77
N GLU A 170 20.36 -23.80 -50.11
CA GLU A 170 20.44 -25.11 -50.77
C GLU A 170 19.38 -25.27 -51.87
N LEU A 171 18.13 -24.91 -51.58
CA LEU A 171 17.04 -24.96 -52.57
C LEU A 171 17.29 -24.01 -53.74
N THR A 172 17.77 -22.80 -53.46
CA THR A 172 18.09 -21.82 -54.50
C THR A 172 19.20 -22.32 -55.41
N GLN A 173 20.25 -22.93 -54.84
CA GLN A 173 21.34 -23.50 -55.62
C GLN A 173 20.85 -24.62 -56.52
N ARG A 174 20.03 -25.56 -56.01
CA ARG A 174 19.44 -26.63 -56.83
C ARG A 174 18.58 -26.08 -57.99
N VAL A 175 17.82 -25.01 -57.75
CA VAL A 175 17.03 -24.37 -58.83
C VAL A 175 17.94 -23.76 -59.89
N ILE A 176 19.03 -23.09 -59.50
CA ILE A 176 19.99 -22.52 -60.45
C ILE A 176 20.66 -23.62 -61.26
N ASP A 177 21.18 -24.66 -60.59
CA ASP A 177 21.88 -25.76 -61.26
C ASP A 177 20.96 -26.47 -62.27
N THR A 178 19.71 -26.75 -61.89
CA THR A 178 18.71 -27.37 -62.80
C THR A 178 18.34 -26.46 -63.98
N GLN A 179 18.22 -25.15 -63.77
CA GLN A 179 17.98 -24.19 -64.86
C GLN A 179 19.16 -24.14 -65.84
N GLU A 180 20.39 -24.17 -65.33
CA GLU A 180 21.59 -24.19 -66.18
C GLU A 180 21.68 -25.49 -66.99
N GLU A 181 21.39 -26.63 -66.38
CA GLU A 181 21.31 -27.92 -67.07
C GLU A 181 20.23 -27.91 -68.17
N GLU A 182 19.03 -27.43 -67.88
CA GLU A 182 17.95 -27.31 -68.87
C GLU A 182 18.35 -26.37 -70.01
N ARG A 183 18.94 -25.21 -69.72
CA ARG A 183 19.42 -24.28 -70.75
C ARG A 183 20.50 -24.92 -71.64
N ALA A 184 21.47 -25.60 -71.03
CA ALA A 184 22.53 -26.27 -71.76
C ALA A 184 22.01 -27.44 -72.61
N ARG A 185 20.99 -28.15 -72.12
CA ARG A 185 20.29 -29.20 -72.87
C ARG A 185 19.51 -28.61 -74.05
N LEU A 186 18.68 -27.59 -73.83
CA LEU A 186 17.90 -26.91 -74.87
C LEU A 186 18.81 -26.33 -75.96
N ALA A 187 19.93 -25.70 -75.58
CA ALA A 187 20.89 -25.18 -76.56
C ALA A 187 21.47 -26.28 -77.46
N ARG A 188 21.78 -27.46 -76.90
CA ARG A 188 22.25 -28.62 -77.65
C ARG A 188 21.17 -29.17 -78.59
N GLU A 189 19.96 -29.40 -78.08
CA GLU A 189 18.84 -29.90 -78.90
C GLU A 189 18.47 -28.92 -80.03
N LEU A 190 18.51 -27.60 -79.76
CA LEU A 190 18.26 -26.58 -80.78
C LEU A 190 19.37 -26.56 -81.84
N HIS A 191 20.63 -26.64 -81.43
CA HIS A 191 21.77 -26.69 -82.33
C HIS A 191 21.71 -27.92 -83.25
N ASP A 192 21.42 -29.09 -82.68
CA ASP A 192 21.29 -30.34 -83.43
C ASP A 192 20.10 -30.30 -84.39
N GLY A 193 18.93 -29.81 -83.92
CA GLY A 193 17.71 -29.71 -84.73
C GLY A 193 17.83 -28.72 -85.90
N ILE A 194 18.47 -27.56 -85.69
CA ILE A 194 18.75 -26.59 -86.77
C ILE A 194 19.72 -27.20 -87.78
N SER A 195 20.79 -27.84 -87.31
CA SER A 195 21.78 -28.49 -88.18
C SER A 195 21.13 -29.58 -89.04
N GLN A 196 20.25 -30.39 -88.45
CA GLN A 196 19.52 -31.44 -89.15
C GLN A 196 18.56 -30.87 -90.21
N ASN A 197 17.82 -29.81 -89.90
CA ASN A 197 16.95 -29.13 -90.88
C ASN A 197 17.75 -28.50 -92.02
N LEU A 198 18.89 -27.86 -91.74
CA LEU A 198 19.73 -27.24 -92.76
C LEU A 198 20.30 -28.27 -93.75
N VAL A 199 20.73 -29.43 -93.23
CA VAL A 199 21.19 -30.56 -94.04
C VAL A 199 20.03 -31.10 -94.90
N GLY A 200 18.84 -31.24 -94.33
CA GLY A 200 17.65 -31.66 -95.07
C GLY A 200 17.31 -30.73 -96.24
N VAL A 201 17.36 -29.42 -96.03
CA VAL A 201 17.13 -28.42 -97.09
C VAL A 201 18.21 -28.50 -98.19
N ARG A 202 19.49 -28.64 -97.82
CA ARG A 202 20.58 -28.80 -98.79
C ARG A 202 20.37 -30.04 -99.67
N TYR A 203 20.04 -31.17 -99.06
CA TYR A 203 19.76 -32.41 -99.80
C TYR A 203 18.56 -32.25 -100.76
N ALA A 204 17.50 -31.56 -100.33
CA ALA A 204 16.34 -31.30 -101.19
C ALA A 204 16.68 -30.37 -102.38
N MET A 205 17.57 -29.40 -102.20
CA MET A 205 18.05 -28.53 -103.28
C MET A 205 18.95 -29.29 -104.27
N ASP A 206 19.86 -30.13 -103.77
CA ASP A 206 20.75 -30.95 -104.61
C ASP A 206 19.99 -32.01 -105.43
N LEU A 207 18.80 -32.42 -104.99
CA LEU A 207 17.90 -33.34 -105.72
C LEU A 207 17.00 -32.65 -106.75
N ALA A 208 16.89 -31.31 -106.70
CA ALA A 208 15.99 -30.52 -107.55
C ALA A 208 16.71 -29.78 -108.69
N GLY A 209 18.04 -29.90 -108.79
CA GLY A 209 18.87 -29.41 -109.90
C GLY A 209 19.43 -30.55 -110.73
#